data_AF-A0A1V5P0Y6-F1
#
_entry.id   AF-A0A1V5P0Y6-F1
#
_cell.length_a   1.000
_cell.length_b   1.000
_cell.length_c   1.000
_cell.angle_alpha   90.00
_cell.angle_beta   90.00
_cell.angle_gamma   90.00
#
_symmetry.space_group_name_H-M   'P 1'
#
loop_
_entity.id
_entity.type
_entity.pdbx_description
1 polymer ?
#
loop_
_entity_poly.entity_id
_entity_poly.type
_entity_poly.pdbx_seq_one_letter_code
_entity_poly.pdbx_strand_id
1 'polypeptide(L)'
;MSPLLGIEVARVMITRDSVKFMDRLNNKYSNSDFRFFNDLLNVNIDFEIIQGILTGNLFSYKKNKFNSVYIEDKYYILSTLSKRKLKRSLEDIDPNKPIVQDMWVSYQNYRITRLSVEDQRLQKSLLTDYSDHRQTEGGLFPFLSKTVVKAEKQVNIEIEYNKVTINSDPEFPFNIPSGYEKMR
;
A
#
# COMPACT_ATOMS: atom_id res chain seq x y z
N MET A 1 -9.00 9.17 30.05
CA MET A 1 -7.73 9.82 29.68
C MET A 1 -7.63 9.79 28.16
N SER A 2 -8.31 10.71 27.50
CA SER A 2 -8.28 10.83 26.03
C SER A 2 -7.17 11.82 25.66
N PRO A 3 -6.29 11.52 24.69
CA PRO A 3 -5.30 12.48 24.28
C PRO A 3 -5.99 13.70 23.66
N LEU A 4 -5.63 14.85 24.20
CA LEU A 4 -5.98 16.21 23.79
C LEU A 4 -5.27 16.51 22.44
N LEU A 5 -6.02 16.88 21.39
CA LEU A 5 -5.56 17.52 20.13
C LEU A 5 -4.29 16.97 19.45
N GLY A 6 -4.45 16.19 18.37
CA GLY A 6 -3.64 16.31 17.13
C GLY A 6 -2.11 16.41 17.24
N ILE A 7 -1.46 15.69 18.16
CA ILE A 7 0.01 15.68 18.26
C ILE A 7 0.59 14.89 17.10
N GLU A 8 1.27 15.56 16.18
CA GLU A 8 2.00 14.93 15.08
C GLU A 8 3.22 14.18 15.61
N VAL A 9 3.17 12.85 15.59
CA VAL A 9 4.25 11.98 16.07
C VAL A 9 5.30 11.69 15.01
N ALA A 10 4.89 11.68 13.74
CA ALA A 10 5.76 11.41 12.61
C ALA A 10 5.24 12.10 11.35
N ARG A 11 6.16 12.40 10.43
CA ARG A 11 5.87 12.89 9.08
C ARG A 11 6.63 12.05 8.06
N VAL A 12 5.95 11.70 6.98
CA VAL A 12 6.56 11.01 5.85
C VAL A 12 6.29 11.80 4.57
N MET A 13 7.32 12.05 3.79
CA MET A 13 7.21 12.59 2.44
C MET A 13 7.80 11.57 1.47
N ILE A 14 6.97 11.10 0.56
CA ILE A 14 7.33 10.07 -0.43
C ILE A 14 7.24 10.73 -1.79
N THR A 15 8.36 10.77 -2.51
CA THR A 15 8.46 11.19 -3.90
C THR A 15 8.79 9.99 -4.77
N ARG A 16 8.86 10.18 -6.09
CA ARG A 16 9.22 9.10 -7.03
C ARG A 16 10.60 8.49 -6.76
N ASP A 17 11.50 9.28 -6.18
CA ASP A 17 12.92 8.98 -6.00
C ASP A 17 13.37 8.90 -4.54
N SER A 18 12.60 9.44 -3.60
CA SER A 18 13.01 9.55 -2.20
C SER A 18 11.87 9.29 -1.21
N VAL A 19 12.27 8.84 -0.03
CA VAL A 19 11.44 8.72 1.16
C VAL A 19 12.12 9.52 2.26
N LYS A 20 11.47 10.58 2.70
CA LYS A 20 11.88 11.39 3.84
C LYS A 20 10.99 11.07 5.02
N PHE A 21 11.60 10.70 6.13
CA PHE A 21 10.91 10.37 7.37
C PHE A 21 11.37 11.32 8.48
N MET A 22 10.45 11.80 9.28
CA MET A 22 10.71 12.65 10.43
C MET A 22 9.93 12.12 11.62
N ASP A 23 10.65 11.64 12.63
CA ASP A 23 10.14 11.22 13.92
C ASP A 23 10.20 12.40 14.89
N ARG A 24 9.02 12.97 15.21
CA ARG A 24 8.92 14.16 16.05
C ARG A 24 8.97 13.84 17.54
N LEU A 25 8.75 12.58 17.92
CA LEU A 25 8.86 12.13 19.31
C LEU A 25 10.32 11.99 19.73
N ASN A 26 11.15 11.48 18.83
CA ASN A 26 12.56 11.21 19.11
C ASN A 26 13.52 12.24 18.51
N ASN A 27 13.02 13.29 17.86
CA ASN A 27 13.81 14.28 17.11
C ASN A 27 14.78 13.62 16.12
N LYS A 28 14.28 12.67 15.33
CA LYS A 28 15.09 11.94 14.34
C LYS A 28 14.54 12.12 12.94
N TYR A 29 15.42 12.06 11.94
CA TYR A 29 15.00 12.09 10.54
C TYR A 29 15.82 11.15 9.67
N SER A 30 15.24 10.73 8.55
CA SER A 30 15.97 10.05 7.48
C SER A 30 15.58 10.64 6.13
N ASN A 31 16.53 10.56 5.19
CA ASN A 31 16.31 10.86 3.79
C ASN A 31 17.02 9.75 3.01
N SER A 32 16.24 8.84 2.47
CA SER A 32 16.73 7.66 1.76
C SER A 32 15.96 7.48 0.46
N ASP A 33 16.46 6.61 -0.41
CA ASP A 33 15.66 6.06 -1.49
C ASP A 33 14.88 4.82 -1.00
N PHE A 34 14.13 4.20 -1.91
CA PHE A 34 13.38 2.97 -1.63
C PHE A 34 14.26 1.75 -1.34
N ARG A 35 15.55 1.75 -1.74
CA ARG A 35 16.45 0.57 -1.56
C ARG A 35 16.63 0.25 -0.09
N PHE A 36 16.82 1.27 0.74
CA PHE A 36 16.97 1.08 2.19
C PHE A 36 15.82 0.28 2.82
N PHE A 37 14.57 0.63 2.52
CA PHE A 37 13.39 -0.07 3.05
C PHE A 37 13.20 -1.45 2.40
N ASN A 38 13.47 -1.55 1.11
CA ASN A 38 13.37 -2.80 0.36
C ASN A 38 14.35 -3.85 0.87
N ASP A 39 15.59 -3.46 1.19
CA ASP A 39 16.62 -4.34 1.74
C ASP A 39 16.25 -4.78 3.17
N LEU A 40 15.82 -3.84 4.01
CA LEU A 40 15.44 -4.13 5.40
C LEU A 40 14.23 -5.08 5.50
N LEU A 41 13.20 -4.85 4.69
CA LEU A 41 11.96 -5.62 4.74
C LEU A 41 11.96 -6.80 3.76
N ASN A 42 13.00 -6.94 2.93
CA ASN A 42 13.09 -7.88 1.80
C ASN A 42 11.79 -7.85 0.97
N VAL A 43 11.47 -6.66 0.44
CA VAL A 43 10.34 -6.34 -0.44
C VAL A 43 10.82 -5.53 -1.65
N ASN A 44 9.98 -5.34 -2.67
CA ASN A 44 10.29 -4.49 -3.81
C ASN A 44 9.18 -3.46 -4.03
N ILE A 45 9.17 -2.44 -3.18
CA ILE A 45 8.20 -1.34 -3.17
C ILE A 45 8.83 -0.10 -3.81
N ASP A 46 8.02 0.61 -4.59
CA ASP A 46 8.33 1.90 -5.18
C ASP A 46 7.18 2.90 -4.91
N PHE A 47 7.32 4.13 -5.41
CA PHE A 47 6.32 5.18 -5.26
C PHE A 47 4.94 4.77 -5.81
N GLU A 48 4.90 4.11 -6.96
CA GLU A 48 3.63 3.74 -7.61
C GLU A 48 2.88 2.70 -6.79
N ILE A 49 3.59 1.74 -6.20
CA ILE A 49 3.01 0.77 -5.28
C ILE A 49 2.43 1.45 -4.05
N ILE A 50 3.19 2.33 -3.38
CA ILE A 50 2.69 3.02 -2.18
C ILE A 50 1.50 3.92 -2.52
N GLN A 51 1.60 4.70 -3.59
CA GLN A 51 0.51 5.57 -4.03
C GLN A 51 -0.74 4.75 -4.38
N GLY A 52 -0.58 3.63 -5.09
CA GLY A 52 -1.67 2.72 -5.43
C GLY A 52 -2.38 2.16 -4.20
N ILE A 53 -1.62 1.73 -3.20
CA ILE A 53 -2.17 1.25 -1.91
C ILE A 53 -2.90 2.37 -1.17
N LEU A 54 -2.31 3.56 -1.06
CA LEU A 54 -2.95 4.67 -0.33
C LEU A 54 -4.20 5.23 -1.03
N THR A 55 -4.33 5.04 -2.34
CA THR A 55 -5.42 5.64 -3.12
C THR A 55 -6.46 4.62 -3.62
N GLY A 56 -6.24 3.33 -3.37
CA GLY A 56 -7.05 2.26 -3.94
C GLY A 56 -7.02 2.24 -5.47
N ASN A 57 -5.84 2.51 -6.05
CA ASN A 57 -5.61 2.50 -7.49
C ASN A 57 -4.75 1.30 -7.91
N LEU A 58 -4.83 0.95 -9.20
CA LEU A 58 -4.10 -0.17 -9.78
C LEU A 58 -2.58 0.11 -9.82
N PHE A 59 -1.79 -0.91 -9.48
CA PHE A 59 -0.33 -0.95 -9.63
C PHE A 59 0.11 -2.40 -9.92
N SER A 60 1.33 -2.58 -10.44
CA SER A 60 1.91 -3.92 -10.66
C SER A 60 3.09 -4.18 -9.73
N TYR A 61 2.94 -5.11 -8.79
CA TYR A 61 4.06 -5.53 -7.94
C TYR A 61 5.12 -6.29 -8.76
N LYS A 62 6.40 -5.93 -8.61
CA LYS A 62 7.52 -6.45 -9.41
C LYS A 62 7.29 -6.41 -10.94
N LYS A 63 6.45 -5.48 -11.42
CA LYS A 63 6.06 -5.38 -12.84
C LYS A 63 5.42 -6.65 -13.40
N ASN A 64 4.78 -7.46 -12.55
CA ASN A 64 4.00 -8.60 -12.99
C ASN A 64 2.78 -8.13 -13.81
N LYS A 65 2.53 -8.81 -14.92
CA LYS A 65 1.34 -8.56 -15.75
C LYS A 65 0.13 -9.26 -15.13
N PHE A 66 -1.01 -8.57 -15.09
CA PHE A 66 -2.30 -9.20 -14.85
C PHE A 66 -2.63 -10.08 -16.07
N ASN A 67 -2.65 -11.39 -15.87
CA ASN A 67 -2.77 -12.38 -16.94
C ASN A 67 -4.17 -13.00 -17.03
N SER A 68 -5.04 -12.66 -16.09
CA SER A 68 -6.40 -13.18 -16.07
C SER A 68 -7.37 -12.22 -15.40
N VAL A 69 -8.63 -12.37 -15.79
CA VAL A 69 -9.78 -11.73 -15.16
C VAL A 69 -10.77 -12.83 -14.79
N TYR A 70 -11.21 -12.85 -13.54
CA TYR A 70 -12.28 -13.71 -13.06
C TYR A 70 -13.52 -12.87 -12.79
N ILE A 71 -14.68 -13.48 -12.95
CA ILE A 71 -15.96 -12.89 -12.58
C ILE A 71 -16.49 -13.75 -11.45
N GLU A 72 -16.60 -13.16 -10.26
CA GLU A 72 -17.14 -13.80 -9.07
C GLU A 72 -18.14 -12.85 -8.42
N ASP A 73 -19.40 -13.29 -8.35
CA ASP A 73 -20.54 -12.54 -7.82
C ASP A 73 -20.61 -11.09 -8.35
N LYS A 74 -20.15 -10.13 -7.55
CA LYS A 74 -20.19 -8.69 -7.77
C LYS A 74 -18.81 -8.08 -8.05
N TYR A 75 -17.81 -8.90 -8.38
CA TYR A 75 -16.43 -8.47 -8.60
C TYR A 75 -15.84 -8.95 -9.92
N TYR A 76 -15.12 -8.06 -10.61
CA TYR A 76 -14.07 -8.44 -11.54
C TYR A 76 -12.79 -8.62 -10.74
N ILE A 77 -12.18 -9.80 -10.78
CA ILE A 77 -10.93 -10.09 -10.08
C ILE A 77 -9.80 -10.09 -11.10
N LEU A 78 -8.93 -9.08 -11.01
CA LEU A 78 -7.71 -9.04 -11.81
C LEU A 78 -6.63 -9.82 -11.08
N SER A 79 -6.03 -10.83 -11.73
CA SER A 79 -4.98 -11.65 -11.10
C SER A 79 -3.72 -11.73 -11.98
N THR A 80 -2.55 -11.67 -11.35
CA THR A 80 -1.26 -11.93 -12.02
C THR A 80 -1.06 -13.41 -12.36
N LEU A 81 -1.81 -14.29 -11.69
CA LEU A 81 -1.74 -15.73 -11.89
C LEU A 81 -2.85 -16.19 -12.85
N SER A 82 -2.56 -17.11 -13.77
CA SER A 82 -3.56 -17.59 -14.74
C SER A 82 -4.41 -18.74 -14.16
N LYS A 83 -5.66 -18.92 -14.62
CA LYS A 83 -6.57 -20.01 -14.16
C LYS A 83 -5.87 -21.38 -14.04
N ARG A 84 -5.05 -21.72 -15.03
CA ARG A 84 -4.33 -23.01 -15.09
C ARG A 84 -3.29 -23.16 -13.99
N LYS A 85 -2.65 -22.06 -13.58
CA LYS A 85 -1.65 -22.05 -12.51
C LYS A 85 -2.29 -22.02 -11.12
N LEU A 86 -3.51 -21.48 -10.97
CA LEU A 86 -4.16 -21.31 -9.66
C LEU A 86 -4.53 -22.67 -9.06
N LYS A 87 -5.03 -23.57 -9.90
CA LYS A 87 -5.31 -24.96 -9.50
C LYS A 87 -4.04 -25.70 -9.04
N ARG A 88 -2.90 -25.46 -9.69
CA ARG A 88 -1.62 -26.10 -9.36
C ARG A 88 -0.92 -25.48 -8.15
N SER A 89 -1.08 -24.18 -7.89
CA SER A 89 -0.48 -23.54 -6.72
C SER A 89 -1.03 -24.06 -5.39
N LEU A 90 -2.21 -24.68 -5.40
CA LEU A 90 -2.83 -25.30 -4.22
C LEU A 90 -2.32 -26.72 -3.94
N GLU A 91 -1.62 -27.36 -4.88
CA GLU A 91 -1.32 -28.80 -4.84
C GLU A 91 0.15 -29.11 -4.46
N ASP A 92 1.10 -28.19 -4.62
CA ASP A 92 2.54 -28.44 -4.37
C ASP A 92 3.27 -27.30 -3.62
N ILE A 93 4.30 -27.63 -2.83
CA ILE A 93 5.31 -26.69 -2.34
C ILE A 93 6.35 -26.51 -3.45
N ASP A 94 6.01 -25.72 -4.47
CA ASP A 94 6.93 -25.35 -5.55
C ASP A 94 7.80 -24.15 -5.12
N PRO A 95 9.14 -24.31 -5.01
CA PRO A 95 10.05 -23.22 -4.65
C PRO A 95 10.10 -22.08 -5.68
N ASN A 96 9.55 -22.29 -6.89
CA ASN A 96 9.40 -21.28 -7.94
C ASN A 96 8.00 -20.65 -7.98
N LYS A 97 7.20 -20.81 -6.91
CA LYS A 97 5.88 -20.17 -6.80
C LYS A 97 5.98 -18.66 -7.04
N PRO A 98 5.23 -18.12 -8.03
CA PRO A 98 5.23 -16.70 -8.29
C PRO A 98 4.51 -15.96 -7.18
N ILE A 99 4.89 -14.68 -7.00
CA ILE A 99 4.13 -13.77 -6.14
C ILE A 99 2.79 -13.50 -6.82
N VAL A 100 1.70 -13.73 -6.08
CA VAL A 100 0.33 -13.54 -6.57
C VAL A 100 -0.12 -12.16 -6.16
N GLN A 101 -0.74 -11.44 -7.10
CA GLN A 101 -1.36 -10.16 -6.83
C GLN A 101 -2.76 -10.18 -7.43
N ASP A 102 -3.75 -9.95 -6.57
CA ASP A 102 -5.16 -9.97 -6.89
C ASP A 102 -5.82 -8.64 -6.51
N MET A 103 -6.71 -8.16 -7.36
CA MET A 103 -7.52 -6.96 -7.12
C MET A 103 -8.99 -7.25 -7.40
N TRP A 104 -9.85 -7.03 -6.41
CA TRP A 104 -11.29 -7.14 -6.56
C TRP A 104 -11.85 -5.78 -6.93
N VAL A 105 -12.44 -5.69 -8.11
CA VAL A 105 -13.02 -4.47 -8.68
C VAL A 105 -14.53 -4.61 -8.66
N SER A 106 -15.22 -3.67 -8.00
CA SER A 106 -16.68 -3.67 -7.88
C SER A 106 -17.36 -3.48 -9.24
N TYR A 107 -18.40 -4.28 -9.52
CA TYR A 107 -19.25 -4.10 -10.71
C TYR A 107 -20.04 -2.79 -10.71
N GLN A 108 -20.32 -2.22 -9.54
CA GLN A 108 -21.21 -1.06 -9.42
C GLN A 108 -20.54 0.24 -9.84
N ASN A 109 -19.24 0.37 -9.56
CA ASN A 109 -18.52 1.63 -9.70
C ASN A 109 -17.08 1.48 -10.20
N TYR A 110 -16.66 0.26 -10.55
CA TYR A 110 -15.33 -0.07 -11.07
C TYR A 110 -14.16 0.36 -10.16
N ARG A 111 -14.42 0.56 -8.86
CA ARG A 111 -13.38 0.82 -7.86
C ARG A 111 -12.83 -0.49 -7.30
N ILE A 112 -11.54 -0.48 -6.98
CA ILE A 112 -10.89 -1.57 -6.25
C ILE A 112 -11.44 -1.55 -4.81
N THR A 113 -12.05 -2.65 -4.38
CA THR A 113 -12.55 -2.82 -3.01
C THR A 113 -11.61 -3.66 -2.15
N ARG A 114 -10.76 -4.47 -2.78
CA ARG A 114 -9.75 -5.28 -2.11
C ARG A 114 -8.52 -5.47 -2.98
N LEU A 115 -7.36 -5.47 -2.35
CA LEU A 115 -6.05 -5.77 -2.91
C LEU A 115 -5.38 -6.85 -2.07
N SER A 116 -4.86 -7.89 -2.71
CA SER A 116 -4.00 -8.90 -2.08
C SER A 116 -2.67 -9.00 -2.82
N VAL A 117 -1.56 -9.13 -2.07
CA VAL A 117 -0.24 -9.51 -2.58
C VAL A 117 0.29 -10.62 -1.68
N GLU A 118 0.61 -11.78 -2.25
CA GLU A 118 1.05 -12.97 -1.52
C GLU A 118 2.36 -13.51 -2.07
N ASP A 119 3.38 -13.57 -1.22
CA ASP A 119 4.62 -14.31 -1.45
C ASP A 119 4.62 -15.55 -0.55
N GLN A 120 4.08 -16.65 -1.06
CA GLN A 120 3.98 -17.92 -0.33
C GLN A 120 5.35 -18.50 0.03
N ARG A 121 6.39 -18.20 -0.75
CA ARG A 121 7.75 -18.69 -0.47
C ARG A 121 8.34 -18.02 0.76
N LEU A 122 8.09 -16.72 0.93
CA LEU A 122 8.54 -15.97 2.10
C LEU A 122 7.51 -15.92 3.25
N GLN A 123 6.34 -16.55 3.07
CA GLN A 123 5.20 -16.46 4.00
C GLN A 123 4.83 -14.99 4.31
N LYS A 124 4.94 -14.13 3.29
CA LYS A 124 4.60 -12.70 3.39
C LYS A 124 3.31 -12.42 2.64
N SER A 125 2.45 -11.59 3.23
CA SER A 125 1.23 -11.13 2.57
C SER A 125 0.90 -9.69 2.93
N LEU A 126 0.22 -9.01 2.00
CA LEU A 126 -0.43 -7.73 2.20
C LEU A 126 -1.87 -7.87 1.72
N LEU A 127 -2.83 -7.57 2.58
CA LEU A 127 -4.25 -7.51 2.26
C LEU A 127 -4.76 -6.11 2.60
N THR A 128 -5.32 -5.39 1.64
CA THR A 128 -5.96 -4.09 1.89
C THR A 128 -7.40 -4.12 1.44
N ASP A 129 -8.31 -3.73 2.34
CA ASP A 129 -9.72 -3.51 2.06
C ASP A 129 -10.01 -2.01 1.98
N TYR A 130 -10.74 -1.61 0.94
CA TYR A 130 -11.19 -0.24 0.71
C TYR A 130 -12.70 -0.16 0.83
N SER A 131 -13.18 0.82 1.58
CA SER A 131 -14.60 1.04 1.83
C SER A 131 -14.92 2.53 1.88
N ASP A 132 -16.20 2.85 2.01
CA ASP A 132 -16.68 4.24 2.09
C ASP A 132 -16.20 5.08 0.89
N HIS A 133 -16.55 4.61 -0.32
CA HIS A 133 -16.21 5.33 -1.54
C HIS A 133 -17.12 6.55 -1.67
N ARG A 134 -16.54 7.75 -1.61
CA ARG A 134 -17.27 9.02 -1.73
C ARG A 134 -16.82 9.78 -2.96
N GLN A 135 -17.73 10.58 -3.51
CA GLN A 135 -17.43 11.44 -4.65
C GLN A 135 -16.47 12.56 -4.23
N THR A 136 -15.43 12.76 -5.01
CA THR A 136 -14.49 13.89 -4.91
C THR A 136 -14.38 14.58 -6.28
N GLU A 137 -13.59 15.65 -6.38
CA GLU A 137 -13.31 16.32 -7.66
C GLU A 137 -12.66 15.39 -8.71
N GLY A 138 -11.98 14.33 -8.27
CA GLY A 138 -11.29 13.37 -9.15
C GLY A 138 -11.97 12.01 -9.20
N GLY A 139 -13.25 11.97 -8.86
CA GLY A 139 -14.05 10.75 -8.90
C GLY A 139 -14.21 10.09 -7.53
N LEU A 140 -14.66 8.84 -7.54
CA LEU A 140 -14.87 8.05 -6.33
C LEU A 140 -13.54 7.68 -5.69
N PHE A 141 -13.37 8.05 -4.42
CA PHE A 141 -12.18 7.80 -3.61
C PHE A 141 -12.57 7.02 -2.34
N PRO A 142 -11.77 6.03 -1.88
CA PRO A 142 -12.05 5.31 -0.64
C PRO A 142 -11.67 6.14 0.60
N PHE A 143 -12.65 6.50 1.43
CA PHE A 143 -12.40 7.26 2.65
C PHE A 143 -11.95 6.39 3.84
N LEU A 144 -12.01 5.07 3.69
CA LEU A 144 -11.50 4.13 4.69
C LEU A 144 -10.72 3.00 4.01
N SER A 145 -9.48 2.79 4.47
CA SER A 145 -8.66 1.64 4.09
C SER A 145 -8.18 0.88 5.32
N LYS A 146 -8.28 -0.46 5.29
CA LYS A 146 -7.74 -1.35 6.32
C LYS A 146 -6.73 -2.30 5.70
N THR A 147 -5.48 -2.20 6.11
CA THR A 147 -4.38 -3.02 5.60
C THR A 147 -3.86 -3.95 6.68
N VAL A 148 -3.72 -5.23 6.34
CA VAL A 148 -3.02 -6.24 7.15
C VAL A 148 -1.77 -6.65 6.39
N VAL A 149 -0.61 -6.41 6.99
CA VAL A 149 0.68 -6.91 6.50
C VAL A 149 1.11 -8.05 7.41
N LYS A 150 1.37 -9.22 6.84
CA LYS A 150 1.95 -10.37 7.56
C LYS A 150 3.35 -10.63 6.99
N ALA A 151 4.34 -10.56 7.86
CA ALA A 151 5.71 -11.02 7.60
C ALA A 151 6.21 -11.72 8.87
N GLU A 152 7.39 -11.36 9.40
CA GLU A 152 7.83 -11.83 10.72
C GLU A 152 6.89 -11.40 11.86
N LYS A 153 6.27 -10.23 11.70
CA LYS A 153 5.21 -9.71 12.56
C LYS A 153 3.99 -9.36 11.71
N GLN A 154 2.83 -9.39 12.34
CA GLN A 154 1.62 -8.83 11.75
C GLN A 154 1.49 -7.36 12.13
N VAL A 155 1.25 -6.51 11.14
CA VAL A 155 0.95 -5.09 11.30
C VAL A 155 -0.43 -4.83 10.72
N ASN A 156 -1.28 -4.16 11.49
CA ASN A 156 -2.59 -3.72 11.04
C ASN A 156 -2.57 -2.19 10.94
N ILE A 157 -2.98 -1.66 9.80
CA ILE A 157 -3.00 -0.22 9.51
C ILE A 157 -4.43 0.12 9.13
N GLU A 158 -4.99 1.16 9.76
CA GLU A 158 -6.29 1.71 9.41
C GLU A 158 -6.13 3.19 9.12
N ILE A 159 -6.62 3.63 7.96
CA ILE A 159 -6.58 5.02 7.53
C ILE A 159 -7.99 5.45 7.22
N GLU A 160 -8.45 6.48 7.95
CA GLU A 160 -9.69 7.19 7.68
C GLU A 160 -9.35 8.59 7.19
N TYR A 161 -9.83 8.94 6.00
CA TYR A 161 -9.58 10.24 5.37
C TYR A 161 -10.66 11.23 5.79
N ASN A 162 -10.26 12.37 6.36
CA ASN A 162 -11.21 13.44 6.69
C ASN A 162 -11.51 14.33 5.47
N LYS A 163 -10.51 14.56 4.62
CA LYS A 163 -10.61 15.42 3.43
C LYS A 163 -9.64 14.94 2.37
N VAL A 164 -10.08 15.00 1.11
CA VAL A 164 -9.28 14.70 -0.07
C VAL A 164 -9.35 15.89 -1.02
N THR A 165 -8.20 16.41 -1.42
CA THR A 165 -8.05 17.48 -2.42
C THR A 165 -7.18 16.98 -3.55
N ILE A 166 -7.40 17.50 -4.77
CA ILE A 166 -6.73 17.03 -5.98
C ILE A 166 -6.10 18.22 -6.67
N ASN A 167 -4.90 18.03 -7.22
CA ASN A 167 -4.12 19.06 -7.90
C ASN A 167 -3.84 20.32 -7.05
N SER A 168 -3.85 20.19 -5.72
CA SER A 168 -3.38 21.21 -4.80
C SER A 168 -1.88 21.05 -4.57
N ASP A 169 -1.12 22.14 -4.60
CA ASP A 169 0.27 22.11 -4.16
C ASP A 169 0.35 21.64 -2.70
N PRO A 170 1.32 20.77 -2.34
CA PRO A 170 1.49 20.38 -0.95
C PRO A 170 1.90 21.59 -0.12
N GLU A 171 0.99 22.12 0.69
CA GLU A 171 1.25 23.27 1.58
C GLU A 171 2.20 22.95 2.75
N PHE A 172 2.68 21.70 2.86
CA PHE A 172 3.46 21.23 4.00
C PHE A 172 4.96 21.18 3.71
N PRO A 173 5.73 22.21 4.10
CA PRO A 173 7.18 22.17 3.97
C PRO A 173 7.76 21.03 4.83
N PHE A 174 8.68 20.26 4.25
CA PHE A 174 9.49 19.27 4.97
C PHE A 174 10.80 19.91 5.40
N ASN A 175 10.72 20.88 6.33
CA ASN A 175 11.89 21.52 6.92
C ASN A 175 12.34 20.72 8.15
N ILE A 176 13.59 20.23 8.12
CA ILE A 176 14.19 19.50 9.24
C ILE A 176 14.60 20.52 10.31
N PRO A 177 14.04 20.48 11.54
CA PRO A 177 14.44 21.39 12.60
C PRO A 177 15.89 21.14 13.03
N SER A 178 16.59 22.19 13.47
CA SER A 178 18.03 22.14 13.81
C SER A 178 18.41 21.12 14.90
N GLY A 179 17.46 20.74 15.77
CA GLY A 179 17.66 19.76 16.83
C GLY A 179 17.46 18.29 16.41
N TYR A 180 17.21 18.01 15.13
CA TYR A 180 16.93 16.65 14.67
C TYR A 180 18.21 15.90 14.28
N GLU A 181 18.32 14.67 14.76
CA GLU A 181 19.43 13.78 14.47
C GLU A 181 19.14 12.91 13.24
N LYS A 182 20.12 12.76 12.35
CA LYS A 182 19.99 11.85 11.22
C LYS A 182 20.04 10.41 11.72
N MET A 183 19.03 9.60 11.38
CA MET A 183 19.05 8.16 11.60
C MET A 183 20.23 7.54 10.85
N ARG A 184 21.01 6.73 11.57
CA ARG A 184 22.13 5.96 11.01
C ARG A 184 21.62 4.64 10.45
#